data_AF-A0A969LJN0-F1
#
_entry.id   AF-A0A969LJN0-F1
#
_cell.length_a   1.000
_cell.length_b   1.000
_cell.length_c   1.000
_cell.angle_alpha   90.00
_cell.angle_beta   90.00
_cell.angle_gamma   90.00
#
_symmetry.space_group_name_H-M   'P 1'
#
loop_
_entity.id
_entity.type
_entity.pdbx_description
1 polymer ?
#
loop_
_entity_poly.entity_id
_entity_poly.type
_entity_poly.pdbx_seq_one_letter_code
_entity_poly.pdbx_strand_id
1 'polypeptide(L)'
;EKRAIIYNVCDHADCYKETGAQAVSYTTGVPPVVGAMMLFKGHWKGKGVFNVEQLPSKPFMDEIGKQGLPWHLKEMKASDQKELFAVKT
;
A
#
# COMPACT_ATOMS: atom_id res chain seq x y z
N GLU A 1 -9.17 -13.46 -17.57
CA GLU A 1 -9.23 -12.50 -16.45
C GLU A 1 -7.88 -12.50 -15.73
N LYS A 2 -7.27 -11.34 -15.50
CA LYS A 2 -6.00 -11.25 -14.77
C LYS A 2 -6.28 -11.29 -13.27
N ARG A 3 -5.55 -12.15 -12.54
CA ARG A 3 -5.64 -12.26 -11.09
C ARG A 3 -4.28 -11.89 -10.52
N ALA A 4 -4.26 -11.02 -9.53
CA ALA A 4 -3.03 -10.60 -8.89
C ALA A 4 -3.28 -10.28 -7.41
N ILE A 5 -2.23 -10.40 -6.62
CA ILE A 5 -2.17 -9.92 -5.24
C ILE A 5 -1.18 -8.76 -5.17
N ILE A 6 -1.61 -7.67 -4.55
CA ILE A 6 -0.76 -6.53 -4.20
C ILE A 6 -0.64 -6.51 -2.68
N TYR A 7 0.59 -6.49 -2.17
CA TYR A 7 0.83 -6.51 -0.74
C TYR A 7 2.10 -5.76 -0.35
N ASN A 8 2.16 -5.34 0.91
CA ASN A 8 3.34 -4.81 1.58
C ASN A 8 3.65 -5.68 2.81
N VAL A 9 4.92 -5.75 3.17
CA VAL A 9 5.41 -6.36 4.42
C VAL A 9 6.23 -5.29 5.15
N CYS A 10 5.91 -4.97 6.40
CA CYS A 10 6.74 -4.15 7.30
C CYS A 10 7.09 -4.98 8.53
N ASP A 11 8.34 -4.87 8.95
CA ASP A 11 8.87 -5.51 10.15
C ASP A 11 8.77 -4.58 11.35
N HIS A 12 8.32 -5.10 12.50
CA HIS A 12 8.14 -4.29 13.69
C HIS A 12 9.44 -3.69 14.24
N ALA A 13 10.55 -4.43 14.17
CA ALA A 13 11.83 -3.97 14.71
C ALA A 13 12.44 -2.88 13.83
N ASP A 14 12.35 -3.02 12.51
CA ASP A 14 12.80 -1.99 11.56
C ASP A 14 11.97 -0.71 11.70
N CYS A 15 10.64 -0.83 11.70
CA CYS A 15 9.72 0.28 11.83
C CYS A 15 9.93 1.02 13.20
N TYR A 16 10.24 0.29 14.30
CA TYR A 16 10.61 0.87 15.60
C TYR A 16 11.99 1.54 15.61
N LYS A 17 12.98 0.96 14.94
CA LYS A 17 14.33 1.53 14.87
C LYS A 17 14.35 2.88 14.14
N GLU A 18 13.51 3.05 13.12
CA GLU A 18 13.40 4.28 12.34
C GLU A 18 12.62 5.37 13.08
N THR A 19 11.45 5.03 13.61
CA THR A 19 10.45 6.02 14.06
C THR A 19 10.06 5.91 15.53
N GLY A 20 10.49 4.87 16.23
CA GLY A 20 10.02 4.53 17.57
C GLY A 20 8.58 3.98 17.62
N ALA A 21 7.94 3.76 16.46
CA ALA A 21 6.57 3.25 16.36
C ALA A 21 6.53 1.78 15.93
N GLN A 22 5.43 1.11 16.25
CA GLN A 22 5.16 -0.25 15.81
C GLN A 22 4.64 -0.29 14.35
N ALA A 23 4.74 -1.45 13.69
CA ALA A 23 4.44 -1.63 12.26
C ALA A 23 3.02 -1.21 11.83
N VAL A 24 1.98 -1.46 12.63
CA VAL A 24 0.59 -1.01 12.37
C VAL A 24 0.50 0.52 12.37
N SER A 25 1.16 1.20 13.31
CA SER A 25 1.21 2.67 13.32
C SER A 25 2.00 3.21 12.13
N TYR A 26 3.11 2.55 11.79
CA TYR A 26 3.94 2.91 10.64
C TYR A 26 3.17 2.76 9.32
N THR A 27 2.55 1.60 9.08
CA THR A 27 1.77 1.31 7.87
C THR A 27 0.50 2.15 7.75
N THR A 28 -0.02 2.66 8.88
CA THR A 28 -1.16 3.60 8.87
C THR A 28 -0.71 5.06 8.73
N GLY A 29 0.47 5.42 9.24
CA GLY A 29 0.97 6.80 9.27
C GLY A 29 1.63 7.25 7.96
N VAL A 30 2.34 6.36 7.28
CA VAL A 30 3.01 6.67 6.00
C VAL A 30 2.02 7.00 4.87
N PRO A 31 0.92 6.25 4.63
CA PRO A 31 0.01 6.51 3.50
C PRO A 31 -0.64 7.90 3.52
N PRO A 32 -1.15 8.43 4.65
CA PRO A 32 -1.68 9.79 4.72
C PRO A 32 -0.64 10.87 4.38
N VAL A 33 0.62 10.70 4.81
CA VAL A 33 1.70 11.63 4.49
C VAL A 33 2.00 11.62 2.99
N VAL A 34 2.08 10.43 2.38
CA VAL A 34 2.23 10.30 0.92
C VAL A 34 1.03 10.91 0.19
N GLY A 35 -0.18 10.72 0.70
CA GLY A 35 -1.40 11.35 0.15
C GLY A 35 -1.34 12.88 0.20
N ALA A 36 -0.85 13.46 1.29
CA ALA A 36 -0.59 14.89 1.38
C ALA A 36 0.46 15.34 0.35
N MET A 37 1.54 14.58 0.15
CA MET A 37 2.51 14.86 -0.90
C MET A 37 1.86 14.86 -2.30
N MET A 38 0.91 13.96 -2.58
CA MET A 38 0.20 13.93 -3.85
C MET A 38 -0.66 15.20 -4.07
N LEU A 39 -1.27 15.73 -3.00
CA LEU A 39 -2.00 17.00 -3.04
C LEU A 39 -1.05 18.17 -3.33
N PHE A 40 0.06 18.27 -2.59
CA PHE A 40 1.04 19.37 -2.75
C PHE A 40 1.78 19.33 -4.10
N LYS A 41 2.06 18.13 -4.63
CA LYS A 41 2.64 17.96 -5.98
C LYS A 41 1.61 18.14 -7.11
N GLY A 42 0.33 18.30 -6.78
CA GLY A 42 -0.76 18.50 -7.75
C GLY A 42 -1.16 17.23 -8.53
N HIS A 43 -0.69 16.05 -8.11
CA HIS A 43 -1.10 14.77 -8.68
C HIS A 43 -2.53 14.41 -8.26
N TRP A 44 -2.88 14.70 -7.01
CA TRP A 44 -4.24 14.57 -6.50
C TRP A 44 -4.86 15.96 -6.44
N LYS A 45 -5.89 16.18 -7.24
CA LYS A 45 -6.57 17.47 -7.38
C LYS A 45 -8.02 17.26 -7.81
N GLY A 46 -8.88 18.19 -7.44
CA GLY A 46 -10.30 18.15 -7.78
C GLY A 46 -11.11 18.99 -6.79
N LYS A 47 -12.34 19.36 -7.18
CA LYS A 47 -13.30 19.97 -6.27
C LYS A 47 -14.26 18.89 -5.80
N GLY A 48 -14.33 18.64 -4.50
CA GLY A 48 -15.21 17.64 -3.92
C GLY A 48 -14.50 16.78 -2.87
N VAL A 49 -15.18 15.71 -2.47
CA VAL A 49 -14.67 14.69 -1.55
C VAL A 49 -14.35 13.46 -2.38
N PHE A 50 -13.14 12.93 -2.21
CA PHE A 50 -12.65 11.79 -2.98
C PHE A 50 -12.18 10.69 -2.04
N ASN A 51 -12.50 9.45 -2.40
CA ASN A 51 -11.77 8.29 -1.91
C ASN A 51 -10.48 8.10 -2.73
N VAL A 52 -9.52 7.37 -2.15
CA VAL A 52 -8.19 7.17 -2.74
C VAL A 52 -8.22 6.48 -4.11
N GLU A 53 -9.16 5.55 -4.32
CA GLU A 53 -9.33 4.81 -5.57
C GLU A 53 -9.83 5.67 -6.74
N GLN A 54 -10.33 6.87 -6.46
CA GLN A 54 -10.80 7.83 -7.47
C GLN A 54 -9.66 8.72 -8.00
N LEU A 55 -8.46 8.62 -7.40
CA LEU A 55 -7.32 9.47 -7.69
C LEU A 55 -6.21 8.68 -8.42
N PRO A 56 -5.29 9.36 -9.14
CA PRO A 56 -4.19 8.68 -9.82
C PRO A 56 -3.34 7.85 -8.86
N SER A 57 -3.34 6.53 -9.06
CA SER A 57 -2.67 5.58 -8.16
C SER A 57 -1.17 5.46 -8.40
N LYS A 58 -0.71 5.54 -9.66
CA LYS A 58 0.71 5.38 -10.00
C LYS A 58 1.66 6.29 -9.20
N PRO A 59 1.48 7.62 -9.13
CA PRO A 59 2.41 8.48 -8.41
C PRO A 59 2.42 8.18 -6.90
N PHE A 60 1.29 7.77 -6.34
CA PHE A 60 1.20 7.34 -4.94
C PHE A 60 1.97 6.04 -4.71
N MET A 61 1.76 5.03 -5.56
CA MET A 61 2.45 3.73 -5.47
C MET A 61 3.96 3.86 -5.71
N ASP A 62 4.40 4.75 -6.59
CA ASP A 62 5.82 5.02 -6.82
C ASP A 62 6.48 5.70 -5.59
N GLU A 63 5.73 6.50 -4.83
CA GLU A 63 6.23 7.24 -3.67
C GLU A 63 6.17 6.41 -2.38
N ILE A 64 5.08 5.68 -2.13
CA ILE A 64 4.90 4.89 -0.89
C ILE A 64 6.02 3.87 -0.69
N GLY A 65 6.52 3.27 -1.78
CA GLY A 65 7.68 2.38 -1.75
C GLY A 65 8.98 3.06 -1.30
N LYS A 66 9.15 4.34 -1.62
CA LYS A 66 10.33 5.14 -1.21
C LYS A 66 10.25 5.59 0.24
N GLN A 67 9.04 5.76 0.77
CA GLN A 67 8.77 6.18 2.14
C GLN A 67 8.68 4.99 3.12
N GLY A 68 9.40 3.89 2.84
CA GLY A 68 9.53 2.75 3.74
C GLY A 68 8.47 1.66 3.61
N LEU A 69 7.52 1.78 2.67
CA LEU A 69 6.50 0.76 2.42
C LEU A 69 6.62 0.15 1.01
N PRO A 70 7.68 -0.61 0.71
CA PRO A 70 7.81 -1.29 -0.58
C PRO A 70 6.65 -2.27 -0.77
N TRP A 71 6.10 -2.28 -1.98
CA TRP A 71 4.97 -3.14 -2.33
C TRP A 71 5.37 -4.14 -3.40
N HIS A 72 4.65 -5.25 -3.43
CA HIS A 72 4.87 -6.34 -4.35
C HIS A 72 3.59 -6.62 -5.13
N LEU A 73 3.74 -6.91 -6.41
CA LEU A 73 2.69 -7.43 -7.27
C LEU A 73 3.06 -8.85 -7.65
N LYS A 74 2.16 -9.79 -7.36
CA LYS A 74 2.29 -11.18 -7.81
C LYS A 74 1.09 -11.54 -8.66
N GLU A 75 1.33 -11.84 -9.92
CA GLU A 75 0.31 -12.44 -10.79
C GLU A 75 0.01 -13.88 -10.33
N MET A 76 -1.25 -14.26 -10.43
CA MET A 76 -1.75 -15.55 -9.95
C MET A 76 -2.62 -16.21 -11.00
N LYS A 77 -2.58 -17.53 -11.06
CA LYS A 77 -3.53 -18.34 -11.82
C LYS A 77 -4.68 -18.78 -10.92
N ALA A 78 -5.80 -19.16 -11.53
CA ALA A 78 -6.93 -19.72 -10.81
C ALA A 78 -6.57 -21.00 -10.04
N SER A 79 -5.64 -21.80 -10.56
CA SER A 79 -5.09 -22.99 -9.90
C SER A 79 -4.42 -22.68 -8.56
N ASP A 80 -3.77 -21.52 -8.45
CA ASP A 80 -2.91 -21.16 -7.33
C ASP A 80 -3.73 -20.75 -6.09
N GLN A 81 -5.05 -20.60 -6.25
CA GLN A 81 -5.98 -20.26 -5.17
C GLN A 81 -6.48 -21.48 -4.39
N LYS A 82 -6.40 -22.70 -4.97
CA LYS A 82 -6.93 -23.90 -4.33
C LYS A 82 -6.31 -24.18 -2.97
N GLU A 83 -5.01 -23.90 -2.83
CA GLU A 83 -4.28 -24.08 -1.58
C GLU A 83 -4.60 -22.99 -0.55
N LEU A 84 -4.79 -21.74 -0.99
CA LEU A 84 -5.17 -20.62 -0.12
C LEU A 84 -6.54 -20.82 0.56
N PHE A 85 -7.49 -21.43 -0.16
CA PHE A 85 -8.81 -21.75 0.38
C PHE A 85 -8.90 -23.14 1.05
N ALA A 86 -7.79 -23.89 1.11
CA ALA A 86 -7.75 -25.20 1.76
C ALA A 86 -7.62 -25.11 3.29
N VAL A 87 -7.36 -23.92 3.84
CA VAL A 87 -7.30 -23.70 5.29
C VAL A 87 -8.68 -23.97 5.89
N LYS A 88 -8.78 -25.04 6.68
CA LYS A 88 -9.95 -25.30 7.52
C LYS A 88 -9.77 -24.56 8.84
N THR A 89 -10.71 -23.67 9.15
CA THR A 89 -10.85 -23.03 10.47
C THR A 89 -11.35 -24.01 11.51
#